data_AF-A0AAW2QMP4-F1
#
_entry.id   AF-A0AAW2QMP4-F1
#
_cell.length_a   1.000
_cell.length_b   1.000
_cell.length_c   1.000
_cell.angle_alpha   90.00
_cell.angle_beta   90.00
_cell.angle_gamma   90.00
#
_symmetry.space_group_name_H-M   'P 1'
#
loop_
_entity.id
_entity.type
_entity.pdbx_description
1 polymer ?
#
loop_
_entity_poly.entity_id
_entity_poly.type
_entity_poly.pdbx_seq_one_letter_code
_entity_poly.pdbx_strand_id
1 'polypeptide(L)'
;MNYDREKEHSPRFEEMETWKGRMERHGFQGLRQSSNSVMQAKLLLKFRSHSPGEKYGGFRVFERDDGKAISLGWQERFLITASSWCCL
;
A
#
# COMPACT_ATOMS: atom_id res chain seq x y z
N MET A 1 11.37 26.87 -27.72
CA MET A 1 11.46 26.24 -26.39
C MET A 1 10.57 25.01 -26.41
N ASN A 2 11.16 23.84 -26.20
CA ASN A 2 10.50 22.55 -26.39
C ASN A 2 10.09 22.04 -25.00
N TYR A 3 8.82 22.24 -24.62
CA TYR A 3 8.25 21.84 -23.32
C TYR A 3 7.69 20.40 -23.33
N ASP A 4 8.06 19.58 -24.32
CA ASP A 4 7.52 18.23 -24.51
C ASP A 4 8.58 17.13 -24.31
N ARG A 5 9.31 17.15 -23.18
CA ARG A 5 10.27 16.08 -22.87
C ARG A 5 10.31 15.60 -21.41
N GLU A 6 9.21 15.74 -20.68
CA GLU A 6 9.11 15.34 -19.27
C GLU A 6 8.12 14.19 -18.97
N LYS A 7 7.72 13.38 -19.97
CA LYS A 7 6.73 12.30 -19.75
C LYS A 7 7.17 10.88 -20.08
N GLU A 8 8.44 10.63 -20.40
CA GLU A 8 8.80 9.31 -20.93
C GLU A 8 9.31 8.29 -19.89
N HIS A 9 9.78 8.70 -18.71
CA HIS A 9 10.35 7.79 -17.71
C HIS A 9 9.91 8.06 -16.26
N SER A 10 8.60 8.19 -16.00
CA SER A 10 8.13 7.98 -14.63
C SER A 10 8.13 6.47 -14.34
N PRO A 11 8.77 5.98 -13.25
CA PRO A 11 8.67 4.58 -12.88
C PRO A 11 7.20 4.28 -12.57
N ARG A 12 6.62 3.39 -13.37
CA ARG A 12 5.18 3.22 -13.57
C ARG A 12 4.49 2.42 -12.46
N PHE A 13 4.82 2.67 -11.20
CA PHE A 13 4.63 1.81 -10.01
C PHE A 13 5.71 0.73 -9.87
N GLU A 14 6.12 0.48 -8.63
CA GLU A 14 7.13 -0.52 -8.27
C GLU A 14 6.65 -1.34 -7.07
N GLU A 15 7.26 -2.50 -6.86
CA GLU A 15 6.95 -3.35 -5.73
C GLU A 15 7.33 -2.70 -4.39
N MET A 16 6.57 -3.04 -3.35
CA MET A 16 6.81 -2.56 -1.98
C MET A 16 8.26 -2.76 -1.53
N GLU A 17 8.85 -3.93 -1.82
CA GLU A 17 10.20 -4.26 -1.36
C GLU A 17 11.27 -3.34 -1.98
N THR A 18 11.01 -2.86 -3.21
CA THR A 18 11.90 -1.89 -3.89
C THR A 18 11.84 -0.54 -3.16
N TRP A 19 10.64 -0.07 -2.84
CA TRP A 19 10.45 1.17 -2.08
C TRP A 19 11.03 1.05 -0.67
N LYS A 20 10.80 -0.06 0.03
CA LYS A 20 11.38 -0.34 1.35
C LYS A 20 12.89 -0.23 1.31
N GLY A 21 13.54 -0.93 0.38
CA GLY A 21 15.00 -0.88 0.24
C GLY A 21 15.52 0.53 -0.04
N ARG A 22 14.79 1.35 -0.81
CA ARG A 22 15.15 2.76 -1.04
C ARG A 22 15.02 3.59 0.23
N MET A 23 13.94 3.46 0.98
CA MET A 23 13.71 4.21 2.22
C MET A 23 14.79 3.88 3.25
N GLU A 24 15.06 2.59 3.48
CA GLU A 24 16.07 2.12 4.44
C GLU A 24 17.48 2.60 4.08
N ARG A 25 17.85 2.59 2.79
CA ARG A 25 19.14 3.11 2.31
C ARG A 25 19.31 4.62 2.51
N HIS A 26 18.22 5.37 2.66
CA HIS A 26 18.25 6.82 2.88
C HIS A 26 18.00 7.21 4.34
N GLY A 27 18.23 6.29 5.28
CA GLY A 27 18.17 6.58 6.71
C GLY A 27 16.75 6.66 7.27
N PHE A 28 15.76 6.07 6.58
CA PHE A 28 14.41 5.95 7.10
C PHE A 28 14.15 4.57 7.71
N GLN A 29 13.49 4.54 8.86
CA GLN A 29 13.06 3.31 9.51
C GLN A 29 11.55 3.11 9.33
N GLY A 30 11.16 1.91 8.91
CA GLY A 30 9.75 1.53 8.78
C GLY A 30 9.07 1.40 10.14
N LEU A 31 7.93 2.08 10.31
CA LEU A 31 7.14 2.10 11.52
C LEU A 31 6.03 1.04 11.47
N ARG A 32 5.83 0.33 12.59
CA ARG A 32 4.68 -0.56 12.75
C ARG A 32 3.38 0.23 12.71
N GLN A 33 2.43 -0.27 11.94
CA GLN A 33 1.09 0.28 11.84
C GLN A 33 0.34 -0.03 13.13
N SER A 34 -0.44 0.94 13.63
CA SER A 34 -1.25 0.71 14.82
C SER A 34 -2.37 -0.28 14.51
N SER A 35 -2.78 -1.07 15.52
CA SER A 35 -3.94 -1.95 15.40
C SER A 35 -5.22 -1.18 15.02
N ASN A 36 -5.35 0.06 15.51
CA ASN A 36 -6.44 0.97 15.14
C ASN A 36 -6.42 1.31 13.65
N SER A 37 -5.27 1.67 13.09
CA SER A 37 -5.12 1.98 11.66
C SER A 37 -5.51 0.79 10.78
N VAL A 38 -5.05 -0.41 11.15
CA VAL A 38 -5.40 -1.65 10.44
C VAL A 38 -6.90 -1.94 10.53
N MET A 39 -7.49 -1.80 11.73
CA MET A 39 -8.91 -2.02 11.95
C MET A 39 -9.76 -1.04 11.13
N GLN A 40 -9.38 0.23 11.10
CA GLN A 40 -10.06 1.25 10.30
C GLN A 40 -10.00 0.92 8.80
N ALA A 41 -8.85 0.49 8.28
CA ALA A 41 -8.75 0.04 6.89
C ALA A 41 -9.69 -1.14 6.59
N LYS A 42 -9.78 -2.12 7.50
CA LYS A 42 -10.69 -3.27 7.37
C LYS A 42 -12.16 -2.84 7.42
N LEU A 43 -12.51 -1.89 8.29
CA LEU A 43 -13.87 -1.34 8.40
C LEU A 43 -14.29 -0.55 7.14
N LEU A 44 -13.38 0.25 6.57
CA LEU A 44 -13.64 1.00 5.34
C LEU A 44 -14.08 0.11 4.18
N LEU A 45 -13.51 -1.10 4.07
CA LEU A 45 -13.96 -2.06 3.06
C LEU A 45 -15.39 -2.54 3.34
N LYS A 46 -15.73 -2.86 4.59
CA LYS A 46 -17.08 -3.33 4.96
C LYS A 46 -18.18 -2.32 4.64
N PHE A 47 -17.94 -1.03 4.87
CA PHE A 47 -18.94 0.02 4.61
C PHE A 47 -19.17 0.27 3.12
N ARG A 48 -18.17 0.03 2.27
CA ARG A 48 -18.30 0.21 0.82
C ARG A 48 -18.89 -1.01 0.10
N SER A 49 -18.95 -2.14 0.80
CA SER A 49 -19.24 -3.47 0.25
C SER A 49 -20.70 -3.92 0.31
N HIS A 50 -21.68 -3.03 0.45
CA HIS A 50 -23.11 -3.37 0.38
C HIS A 50 -23.60 -3.81 -1.03
N SER A 51 -22.72 -4.40 -1.85
CA SER A 51 -23.05 -5.03 -3.13
C SER A 51 -23.31 -6.53 -2.90
N PRO A 52 -24.48 -7.08 -3.27
CA PRO A 52 -24.79 -8.48 -3.07
C PRO A 52 -23.99 -9.37 -4.04
N GLY A 53 -22.75 -9.70 -3.66
CA GLY A 53 -21.83 -10.51 -4.48
C GLY A 53 -20.55 -10.99 -3.78
N GLU A 54 -20.29 -10.57 -2.53
CA GLU A 54 -19.04 -10.85 -1.80
C GLU A 54 -18.79 -12.30 -1.35
N LYS A 55 -19.58 -13.27 -1.82
CA LYS A 55 -19.33 -14.67 -1.44
C LYS A 55 -17.99 -15.20 -1.98
N TYR A 56 -17.41 -14.60 -3.04
CA TYR A 56 -16.14 -15.05 -3.61
C TYR A 56 -15.32 -13.89 -4.22
N GLY A 57 -14.40 -13.29 -3.44
CA GLY A 57 -13.20 -12.62 -3.99
C GLY A 57 -13.17 -11.08 -4.06
N GLY A 58 -13.77 -10.37 -3.10
CA GLY A 58 -13.72 -8.90 -3.01
C GLY A 58 -12.39 -8.29 -2.53
N PHE A 59 -12.40 -6.97 -2.29
CA PHE A 59 -11.27 -6.23 -1.72
C PHE A 59 -10.91 -6.73 -0.31
N ARG A 60 -9.62 -6.82 -0.01
CA ARG A 60 -9.09 -7.27 1.29
C ARG A 60 -7.94 -6.38 1.75
N VAL A 61 -7.80 -6.27 3.07
CA VAL A 61 -6.65 -5.61 3.71
C VAL A 61 -5.68 -6.67 4.19
N PHE A 62 -4.40 -6.51 3.86
CA PHE A 62 -3.31 -7.38 4.26
C PHE A 62 -2.28 -6.59 5.06
N GLU A 63 -1.83 -7.15 6.17
CA GLU A 63 -0.69 -6.63 6.91
C GLU A 63 0.59 -7.21 6.29
N ARG A 64 1.59 -6.37 6.07
CA ARG A 64 2.85 -6.71 5.39
C ARG A 64 4.04 -6.23 6.20
N ASP A 65 5.21 -6.80 5.88
CA ASP A 65 6.50 -6.42 6.45
C ASP A 65 6.46 -6.36 7.99
N ASP A 66 6.05 -7.48 8.61
CA ASP A 66 5.88 -7.58 10.06
C ASP A 66 5.00 -6.46 10.67
N GLY A 67 3.92 -6.11 9.95
CA GLY A 67 2.96 -5.09 10.37
C GLY A 67 3.40 -3.65 10.13
N LYS A 68 4.51 -3.41 9.40
CA LYS A 68 4.97 -2.05 9.05
C LYS A 68 4.24 -1.45 7.86
N ALA A 69 3.51 -2.27 7.11
CA ALA A 69 2.71 -1.80 5.98
C ALA A 69 1.35 -2.47 5.91
N ILE A 70 0.42 -1.78 5.25
CA ILE A 70 -0.93 -2.25 4.95
C ILE A 70 -1.07 -2.27 3.43
N SER A 71 -1.48 -3.40 2.87
CA SER A 71 -1.84 -3.50 1.45
C SER A 71 -3.34 -3.70 1.25
N LEU A 72 -3.89 -2.95 0.30
CA LEU A 72 -5.16 -3.26 -0.33
C LEU A 72 -4.92 -4.28 -1.44
N GLY A 73 -5.64 -5.39 -1.40
CA GLY A 73 -5.63 -6.39 -2.47
C GLY A 73 -7.03 -6.71 -2.99
N TRP A 74 -7.07 -7.31 -4.17
CA TRP A 74 -8.25 -7.92 -4.76
C TRP A 74 -7.91 -9.38 -5.09
N GLN A 75 -8.67 -10.31 -4.53
CA GLN A 75 -8.33 -11.74 -4.56
C GLN A 75 -6.87 -11.96 -4.06
N GLU A 76 -6.02 -12.58 -4.88
CA GLU A 76 -4.62 -12.89 -4.56
C GLU A 76 -3.64 -11.81 -5.04
N ARG A 77 -4.12 -10.65 -5.50
CA ARG A 77 -3.28 -9.58 -6.04
C ARG A 77 -3.27 -8.35 -5.15
N PHE A 78 -2.07 -7.86 -4.80
CA PHE A 78 -1.89 -6.58 -4.15
C PHE A 78 -2.00 -5.44 -5.15
N LEU A 79 -2.72 -4.39 -4.78
CA LEU A 79 -2.99 -3.24 -5.63
C LEU A 79 -2.27 -1.99 -5.15
N ILE A 80 -2.39 -1.69 -3.86
CA ILE A 80 -1.82 -0.49 -3.24
C ILE A 80 -1.23 -0.88 -1.88
N THR A 81 -0.09 -0.30 -1.54
CA THR A 81 0.54 -0.47 -0.22
C THR A 81 0.75 0.89 0.42
N ALA A 82 0.34 1.02 1.68
CA ALA A 82 0.61 2.16 2.54
C ALA A 82 1.61 1.73 3.63
N SER A 83 2.65 2.54 3.84
CA SER A 83 3.66 2.34 4.90
C SER A 83 4.02 3.69 5.51
N SER A 84 4.51 3.66 6.74
CA SER A 84 4.92 4.84 7.50
C SER A 84 6.39 4.74 7.84
N TRP A 85 7.08 5.88 7.82
CA TRP A 85 8.53 5.95 7.97
C TRP A 85 8.90 7.12 8.89
N CYS A 86 9.92 6.94 9.71
CA CYS A 86 10.55 8.04 10.45
C CYS A 86 12.02 8.16 10.04
N CYS A 87 12.60 9.35 10.19
CA CYS A 87 14.04 9.53 10.10
C CYS A 87 14.71 8.78 11.26
N LEU A 88 15.86 8.16 10.98
CA LEU A 88 16.81 7.74 12.00
C LEU A 88 17.60 8.92 12.55
#